data_AF-A0A1F2SV28-F1
#
_entry.id   AF-A0A1F2SV28-F1
#
_cell.length_a   1.000
_cell.length_b   1.000
_cell.length_c   1.000
_cell.angle_alpha   90.00
_cell.angle_beta   90.00
_cell.angle_gamma   90.00
#
_symmetry.space_group_name_H-M   'P 1'
#
loop_
_entity.id
_entity.type
_entity.pdbx_description
1 polymer ?
#
loop_
_entity_poly.entity_id
_entity_poly.type
_entity_poly.pdbx_seq_one_letter_code
_entity_poly.pdbx_strand_id
1 'polypeptide(L)'
;MIAVVDGNLVAVVEFKSQVGSFGNNFNNRTEEALGNATDLWTAYRDGAFKSSQRPWLGYFMLCEDAPKSTRARKSFPEPHFDVFREFRSTSYADRYALLCKRLVRERLYDSACLLLSTKDTGPLGDYREPDHELSFQVFATQLVAHASAFVKLYRS
;
A
#
# COMPACT_ATOMS: atom_id res chain seq x y z
N MET A 1 -2.78 -11.22 -2.67
CA MET A 1 -2.08 -12.50 -2.47
C MET A 1 -2.22 -12.90 -1.02
N ILE A 2 -2.46 -14.16 -0.74
CA ILE A 2 -2.46 -14.74 0.60
C ILE A 2 -1.48 -15.91 0.55
N ALA A 3 -0.52 -15.95 1.47
CA ALA A 3 0.45 -17.02 1.60
C ALA A 3 0.16 -17.81 2.88
N VAL A 4 -0.24 -19.08 2.72
CA VAL A 4 -0.51 -20.00 3.83
C VAL A 4 0.43 -21.20 3.70
N VAL A 5 1.10 -21.55 4.80
CA VAL A 5 2.01 -22.69 4.86
C VAL A 5 1.65 -23.54 6.07
N ASP A 6 1.32 -24.80 5.84
CA ASP A 6 0.99 -25.77 6.90
C ASP A 6 -0.11 -25.25 7.85
N GLY A 7 -1.12 -24.58 7.28
CA GLY A 7 -2.25 -23.97 8.01
C GLY A 7 -1.96 -22.61 8.66
N ASN A 8 -0.72 -22.11 8.59
CA ASN A 8 -0.33 -20.82 9.15
C ASN A 8 -0.41 -19.72 8.08
N LEU A 9 -1.10 -18.63 8.40
CA LEU A 9 -1.09 -17.43 7.56
C LEU A 9 0.26 -16.72 7.72
N VAL A 10 1.08 -16.73 6.67
CA VAL A 10 2.44 -16.18 6.68
C VAL A 10 2.44 -14.72 6.24
N ALA A 11 1.76 -14.44 5.12
CA ALA A 11 1.73 -13.08 4.57
C ALA A 11 0.44 -12.82 3.78
N VAL A 12 0.02 -11.55 3.77
CA VAL A 12 -1.04 -11.04 2.91
C VAL A 12 -0.53 -9.81 2.19
N VAL A 13 -0.72 -9.77 0.88
CA VAL A 13 -0.45 -8.58 0.07
C VAL A 13 -1.73 -8.13 -0.59
N GLU A 14 -2.13 -6.91 -0.29
CA GLU A 14 -3.18 -6.23 -1.01
C GLU A 14 -2.61 -5.56 -2.25
N PHE A 15 -3.18 -5.85 -3.42
CA PHE A 15 -2.80 -5.24 -4.67
C PHE A 15 -3.91 -4.31 -5.13
N LYS A 16 -3.54 -3.06 -5.42
CA LYS A 16 -4.42 -2.05 -5.98
C LYS A 16 -3.76 -1.40 -7.19
N SER A 17 -4.58 -1.01 -8.14
CA SER A 17 -4.14 -0.19 -9.26
C SER A 17 -5.10 0.95 -9.52
N GLN A 18 -4.57 2.05 -10.08
CA GLN A 18 -5.35 3.24 -10.41
C GLN A 18 -5.02 3.74 -11.79
N VAL A 19 -6.04 3.80 -12.65
CA VAL A 19 -5.97 4.38 -13.99
C VAL A 19 -7.16 5.32 -14.16
N GLY A 20 -6.93 6.56 -14.62
CA GLY A 20 -7.98 7.56 -14.80
C GLY A 20 -8.78 7.89 -13.53
N SER A 21 -9.76 8.81 -13.62
CA SER A 21 -10.69 9.21 -12.54
C SER A 21 -10.09 9.25 -11.12
N PHE A 22 -8.94 9.90 -10.96
CA PHE A 22 -8.13 9.82 -9.73
C PHE A 22 -8.84 10.40 -8.49
N GLY A 23 -9.74 11.38 -8.66
CA GLY A 23 -10.42 12.05 -7.54
C GLY A 23 -11.36 11.13 -6.77
N ASN A 24 -12.37 10.59 -7.47
CA ASN A 24 -13.36 9.70 -6.85
C ASN A 24 -12.69 8.43 -6.34
N ASN A 25 -11.68 7.95 -7.06
CA ASN A 25 -11.07 6.68 -6.74
C ASN A 25 -10.06 6.75 -5.59
N PHE A 26 -9.35 7.87 -5.39
CA PHE A 26 -8.36 7.98 -4.31
C PHE A 26 -9.00 7.79 -2.94
N ASN A 27 -10.14 8.44 -2.68
CA ASN A 27 -10.84 8.34 -1.40
C ASN A 27 -11.34 6.90 -1.16
N ASN A 28 -12.01 6.30 -2.16
CA ASN A 28 -12.48 4.92 -2.05
C ASN A 28 -11.33 3.93 -1.76
N ARG A 29 -10.19 4.09 -2.42
CA ARG A 29 -8.99 3.23 -2.18
C ARG A 29 -8.43 3.43 -0.78
N THR A 30 -8.51 4.64 -0.25
CA THR A 30 -8.09 4.95 1.11
C THR A 30 -8.99 4.24 2.12
N GLU A 31 -10.31 4.38 1.97
CA GLU A 31 -11.29 3.72 2.83
C GLU A 31 -11.17 2.19 2.79
N GLU A 32 -11.01 1.61 1.59
CA GLU A 32 -10.80 0.17 1.42
C GLU A 32 -9.52 -0.31 2.12
N ALA A 33 -8.39 0.38 1.96
CA ALA A 33 -7.13 -0.02 2.60
C ALA A 33 -7.22 0.04 4.14
N LEU A 34 -7.86 1.08 4.68
CA LEU A 34 -8.07 1.23 6.12
C LEU A 34 -9.01 0.15 6.68
N GLY A 35 -10.13 -0.10 5.98
CA GLY A 35 -11.09 -1.14 6.34
C GLY A 35 -10.47 -2.53 6.32
N ASN A 36 -9.79 -2.89 5.23
CA ASN A 36 -9.14 -4.20 5.08
C ASN A 36 -8.10 -4.46 6.17
N ALA A 37 -7.25 -3.47 6.49
CA ALA A 37 -6.28 -3.61 7.56
C ALA A 37 -6.97 -3.80 8.92
N THR A 38 -8.02 -3.02 9.19
CA THR A 38 -8.80 -3.11 10.44
C THR A 38 -9.44 -4.49 10.60
N ASP A 39 -10.06 -5.01 9.54
CA ASP A 39 -10.72 -6.32 9.55
C ASP A 39 -9.71 -7.45 9.73
N LEU A 40 -8.56 -7.38 9.04
CA LEU A 40 -7.51 -8.40 9.15
C LEU A 40 -6.91 -8.42 10.56
N TRP A 41 -6.58 -7.25 11.12
CA TRP A 41 -6.07 -7.18 12.49
C TRP A 41 -7.10 -7.62 13.53
N THR A 42 -8.37 -7.34 13.30
CA THR A 42 -9.48 -7.84 14.12
C THR A 42 -9.55 -9.37 14.07
N ALA A 43 -9.52 -9.96 12.87
CA ALA A 43 -9.53 -11.41 12.69
C ALA A 43 -8.30 -12.07 13.34
N TYR A 44 -7.11 -11.46 13.24
CA TYR A 44 -5.90 -11.96 13.91
C TYR A 44 -6.04 -11.90 15.44
N ARG A 45 -6.48 -10.76 15.98
CA ARG A 45 -6.72 -10.57 17.42
C ARG A 45 -7.71 -11.61 17.96
N ASP A 46 -8.78 -11.89 17.20
CA ASP A 46 -9.85 -12.80 17.61
C ASP A 46 -9.48 -14.28 17.36
N GLY A 47 -8.26 -14.56 16.90
CA GLY A 47 -7.74 -15.92 16.75
C GLY A 47 -8.28 -16.67 15.53
N ALA A 48 -8.81 -15.97 14.53
CA ALA A 48 -9.33 -16.59 13.30
C ALA A 48 -8.23 -17.34 12.52
N PHE A 49 -6.98 -16.89 12.63
CA PHE A 49 -5.79 -17.53 12.08
C PHE A 49 -5.11 -18.37 13.19
N LYS A 50 -5.60 -19.60 13.41
CA LYS A 50 -5.19 -20.50 14.51
C LYS A 50 -3.67 -20.54 14.73
N SER A 51 -3.23 -20.41 15.98
CA SER A 51 -1.84 -20.48 16.51
C SER A 51 -0.73 -20.02 15.55
N SER A 52 -1.01 -19.06 14.67
CA SER A 52 -0.03 -18.59 13.70
C SER A 52 0.68 -17.37 14.27
N GLN A 53 1.96 -17.25 13.94
CA GLN A 53 2.67 -15.98 14.08
C GLN A 53 1.85 -14.85 13.43
N ARG A 54 2.02 -13.62 13.91
CA ARG A 54 1.47 -12.43 13.26
C ARG A 54 1.86 -12.44 11.78
N PRO A 55 0.90 -12.44 10.83
CA PRO A 55 1.22 -12.43 9.41
C PRO A 55 1.84 -11.10 9.00
N TRP A 56 2.68 -11.12 7.98
CA TRP A 56 3.19 -9.90 7.35
C TRP A 56 2.17 -9.31 6.38
N LEU A 57 1.88 -8.01 6.51
CA LEU A 57 0.94 -7.31 5.65
C LEU A 57 1.65 -6.33 4.71
N GLY A 58 1.43 -6.50 3.42
CA GLY A 58 1.93 -5.61 2.38
C GLY A 58 0.80 -4.88 1.64
N TYR A 59 0.96 -3.58 1.40
CA TYR A 59 0.09 -2.82 0.49
C TYR A 59 0.85 -2.45 -0.79
N PHE A 60 0.39 -2.92 -1.95
CA PHE A 60 1.02 -2.65 -3.23
C PHE A 60 0.10 -1.81 -4.11
N MET A 61 0.57 -0.62 -4.49
CA MET A 61 -0.18 0.33 -5.30
C MET A 61 0.52 0.62 -6.62
N LEU A 62 -0.17 0.34 -7.73
CA LEU A 62 0.26 0.75 -9.07
C LEU A 62 -0.60 1.91 -9.56
N CYS A 63 -0.04 3.11 -9.68
CA CYS A 63 -0.75 4.28 -10.18
C CYS A 63 -0.31 4.60 -11.61
N GLU A 64 -1.26 4.94 -12.48
CA GLU A 64 -0.97 5.43 -13.82
C GLU A 64 -0.11 6.69 -13.74
N ASP A 65 1.02 6.68 -14.42
CA ASP A 65 1.87 7.84 -14.63
C ASP A 65 1.34 8.65 -15.80
N ALA A 66 0.56 9.67 -15.48
CA ALA A 66 -0.06 10.56 -16.46
C ALA A 66 -0.10 11.99 -15.90
N PRO A 67 -0.20 13.02 -16.75
CA PRO A 67 -0.29 14.40 -16.29
C PRO A 67 -1.42 14.64 -15.28
N LYS A 68 -2.51 13.84 -15.34
CA LYS A 68 -3.63 13.94 -14.38
C LYS A 68 -3.31 13.36 -12.99
N SER A 69 -2.34 12.46 -12.86
CA SER A 69 -1.92 11.87 -11.59
C SER A 69 -0.70 12.58 -10.99
N THR A 70 0.18 13.14 -11.82
CA THR A 70 1.46 13.75 -11.40
C THR A 70 1.43 15.27 -11.30
N ARG A 71 0.46 15.96 -11.92
CA ARG A 71 0.35 17.42 -11.74
C ARG A 71 -0.23 17.77 -10.39
N ALA A 72 0.43 18.69 -9.71
CA ALA A 72 -0.10 19.40 -8.55
C ALA A 72 -1.50 19.96 -8.85
N ARG A 73 -2.46 19.70 -7.96
CA ARG A 73 -3.78 20.32 -8.07
C ARG A 73 -3.81 21.68 -7.38
N LYS A 74 -4.64 22.59 -7.91
CA LYS A 74 -5.03 23.81 -7.21
C LYS A 74 -5.72 23.44 -5.89
N SER A 75 -5.47 24.23 -4.85
CA SER A 75 -6.07 24.03 -3.53
C SER A 75 -7.59 23.91 -3.63
N PHE A 76 -8.17 23.07 -2.78
CA PHE A 76 -9.62 23.00 -2.65
C PHE A 76 -10.15 24.29 -2.01
N PRO A 77 -11.43 24.64 -2.20
CA PRO A 77 -12.07 25.65 -1.39
C PRO A 77 -11.96 25.22 0.09
N GLU A 78 -11.45 26.10 0.95
CA GLU A 78 -11.28 25.90 2.40
C GLU A 78 -12.30 26.78 3.17
N PRO A 79 -13.64 26.57 3.03
CA PRO A 79 -14.63 27.50 3.60
C PRO A 79 -14.79 27.38 5.12
N HIS A 80 -14.34 26.28 5.72
CA HIS A 80 -14.57 25.99 7.14
C HIS A 80 -13.29 25.69 7.91
N PHE A 81 -12.36 24.92 7.33
CA PHE A 81 -11.10 24.54 7.97
C PHE A 81 -9.99 24.46 6.93
N ASP A 82 -8.80 24.88 7.33
CA ASP A 82 -7.59 24.74 6.54
C ASP A 82 -7.26 23.26 6.29
N VAL A 83 -6.93 22.94 5.04
CA VAL A 83 -6.37 21.65 4.68
C VAL A 83 -4.93 21.59 5.18
N PHE A 84 -4.53 20.45 5.77
CA PHE A 84 -3.14 20.27 6.23
C PHE A 84 -2.14 20.56 5.11
N ARG A 85 -1.00 21.17 5.49
CA ARG A 85 0.02 21.65 4.55
C ARG A 85 0.49 20.58 3.57
N GLU A 86 0.58 19.33 4.03
CA GLU A 86 0.98 18.18 3.22
C GLU A 86 0.01 17.79 2.11
N PHE A 87 -1.22 18.35 2.06
CA PHE A 87 -2.15 18.15 0.95
C PHE A 87 -2.31 19.39 0.06
N ARG A 88 -1.64 20.51 0.40
CA ARG A 88 -1.62 21.72 -0.42
C ARG A 88 -0.71 21.50 -1.63
N SER A 89 -1.23 21.79 -2.82
CA SER A 89 -0.49 21.67 -4.10
C SER A 89 0.07 20.27 -4.39
N THR A 90 -0.50 19.21 -3.82
CA THR A 90 -0.09 17.82 -4.12
C THR A 90 -0.71 17.29 -5.39
N SER A 91 0.02 16.42 -6.09
CA SER A 91 -0.53 15.52 -7.10
C SER A 91 -1.21 14.29 -6.47
N TYR A 92 -1.86 13.43 -7.28
CA TYR A 92 -2.37 12.17 -6.75
C TYR A 92 -1.25 11.16 -6.45
N ALA A 93 -0.15 11.20 -7.19
CA ALA A 93 1.03 10.41 -6.87
C ALA A 93 1.56 10.76 -5.47
N ASP A 94 1.65 12.05 -5.13
CA ASP A 94 2.06 12.50 -3.80
C ASP A 94 1.09 12.05 -2.72
N ARG A 95 -0.22 12.10 -3.00
CA ARG A 95 -1.26 11.64 -2.07
C ARG A 95 -1.19 10.13 -1.83
N TYR A 96 -0.94 9.33 -2.86
CA TYR A 96 -0.70 7.89 -2.70
C TYR A 96 0.59 7.62 -1.91
N ALA A 97 1.65 8.39 -2.14
CA ALA A 97 2.88 8.25 -1.36
C ALA A 97 2.63 8.56 0.12
N LEU A 98 1.88 9.63 0.41
CA LEU A 98 1.48 9.99 1.77
C LEU A 98 0.61 8.91 2.41
N LEU A 99 -0.40 8.39 1.69
CA LEU A 99 -1.23 7.28 2.15
C LEU A 99 -0.37 6.07 2.51
N CYS A 100 0.47 5.59 1.58
CA CYS A 100 1.32 4.41 1.79
C CYS A 100 2.23 4.58 3.02
N LYS A 101 2.83 5.77 3.18
CA LYS A 101 3.65 6.08 4.36
C LYS A 101 2.84 6.05 5.65
N ARG A 102 1.63 6.58 5.66
CA ARG A 102 0.74 6.54 6.84
C ARG A 102 0.32 5.12 7.18
N LEU A 103 -0.08 4.32 6.19
CA LEU A 103 -0.43 2.90 6.36
C LEU A 103 0.69 2.13 7.10
N VAL A 104 1.95 2.38 6.75
CA VAL A 104 3.11 1.76 7.42
C VAL A 104 3.36 2.38 8.80
N ARG A 105 3.39 3.70 8.91
CA ARG A 105 3.72 4.41 10.16
C ARG A 105 2.69 4.21 11.26
N GLU A 106 1.44 4.01 10.89
CA GLU A 106 0.32 3.69 11.78
C GLU A 106 0.22 2.17 12.06
N ARG A 107 1.14 1.37 11.53
CA ARG A 107 1.23 -0.09 11.71
C ARG A 107 0.00 -0.85 11.19
N LEU A 108 -0.72 -0.28 10.24
CA LEU A 108 -1.80 -0.96 9.54
C LEU A 108 -1.24 -1.99 8.56
N TYR A 109 -0.12 -1.68 7.93
CA TYR A 109 0.68 -2.59 7.11
C TYR A 109 2.13 -2.60 7.58
N ASP A 110 2.85 -3.70 7.34
CA ASP A 110 4.27 -3.79 7.65
C ASP A 110 5.12 -3.09 6.57
N SER A 111 4.69 -3.13 5.31
CA SER A 111 5.33 -2.40 4.20
C SER A 111 4.31 -1.95 3.16
N ALA A 112 4.64 -0.86 2.46
CA ALA A 112 3.89 -0.41 1.29
C ALA A 112 4.83 -0.23 0.09
N CYS A 113 4.31 -0.43 -1.11
CA CYS A 113 4.99 -0.23 -2.39
C CYS A 113 4.13 0.69 -3.27
N LEU A 114 4.74 1.71 -3.86
CA LEU A 114 4.08 2.60 -4.82
C LEU A 114 4.88 2.67 -6.11
N LEU A 115 4.30 2.15 -7.18
CA LEU A 115 4.85 2.26 -8.53
C LEU A 115 4.00 3.21 -9.38
N LEU A 116 4.68 4.03 -10.18
CA LEU A 116 4.07 4.85 -11.22
C LEU A 116 4.43 4.26 -12.58
N SER A 117 3.45 4.04 -13.45
CA SER A 117 3.69 3.43 -14.76
C SER A 117 2.80 4.05 -15.83
N THR A 118 3.35 4.32 -17.01
CA THR A 118 2.54 4.76 -18.14
C THR A 118 1.73 3.59 -18.72
N LYS A 119 0.69 3.89 -19.50
CA LYS A 119 -0.07 2.86 -20.22
C LYS A 119 0.73 2.19 -21.34
N ASP A 120 1.62 2.95 -21.97
CA ASP A 120 2.30 2.54 -23.19
C ASP A 120 3.55 1.72 -22.90
N THR A 121 4.37 2.16 -21.93
CA THR A 121 5.62 1.49 -21.55
C THR A 121 5.48 0.55 -20.36
N GLY A 122 4.43 0.72 -19.55
CA GLY A 122 4.16 -0.12 -18.37
C GLY A 122 4.10 -1.62 -18.64
N PRO A 123 3.39 -2.09 -19.68
CA PRO A 123 3.37 -3.50 -20.04
C PRO A 123 4.76 -4.09 -20.40
N LEU A 124 5.73 -3.24 -20.73
CA LEU A 124 7.12 -3.63 -21.00
C LEU A 124 7.98 -3.68 -19.71
N GLY A 125 7.39 -3.42 -18.56
CA GLY A 125 8.07 -3.40 -17.26
C GLY A 125 8.70 -2.05 -16.91
N ASP A 126 8.38 -0.98 -17.64
CA ASP A 126 8.83 0.37 -17.30
C ASP A 126 7.97 0.98 -16.18
N TYR A 127 8.62 1.42 -15.10
CA TYR A 127 7.97 2.06 -13.97
C TYR A 127 8.92 3.03 -13.27
N ARG A 128 8.34 3.92 -12.47
CA ARG A 128 9.05 4.87 -11.61
C ARG A 128 8.62 4.69 -10.18
N GLU A 129 9.57 4.86 -9.27
CA GLU A 129 9.34 4.84 -7.82
C GLU A 129 9.44 6.27 -7.31
N PRO A 130 8.34 6.88 -6.83
CA PRO A 130 8.36 8.27 -6.40
C PRO A 130 9.05 8.46 -5.04
N ASP A 131 9.27 7.38 -4.29
CA ASP A 131 9.87 7.41 -2.96
C ASP A 131 10.64 6.12 -2.68
N HIS A 132 11.87 6.24 -2.17
CA HIS A 132 12.74 5.11 -1.87
C HIS A 132 12.17 4.20 -0.76
N GLU A 133 11.50 4.77 0.25
CA GLU A 133 10.84 3.98 1.32
C GLU A 133 9.70 3.11 0.78
N LEU A 134 9.12 3.52 -0.36
CA LEU A 134 7.99 2.85 -1.02
C LEU A 134 8.43 2.05 -2.26
N SER A 135 9.72 1.78 -2.39
CA SER A 135 10.27 1.02 -3.52
C SER A 135 9.87 -0.46 -3.46
N PHE A 136 9.79 -1.08 -4.64
CA PHE A 136 9.58 -2.52 -4.76
C PHE A 136 10.70 -3.31 -4.08
N GLN A 137 11.94 -2.82 -4.15
CA GLN A 137 13.09 -3.48 -3.53
C GLN A 137 12.94 -3.56 -2.00
N VAL A 138 12.56 -2.46 -1.34
CA VAL A 138 12.31 -2.44 0.12
C VAL A 138 11.17 -3.39 0.46
N PHE A 139 10.05 -3.28 -0.27
CA PHE A 139 8.86 -4.11 -0.06
C PHE A 139 9.17 -5.61 -0.17
N ALA A 140 9.81 -6.01 -1.27
CA ALA A 140 10.16 -7.41 -1.54
C ALA A 140 11.17 -7.94 -0.51
N THR A 141 12.15 -7.14 -0.13
CA THR A 141 13.17 -7.52 0.86
C THR A 141 12.52 -7.82 2.22
N GLN A 142 11.59 -6.97 2.68
CA GLN A 142 10.90 -7.19 3.94
C GLN A 142 10.00 -8.44 3.91
N LEU A 143 9.26 -8.65 2.81
CA LEU A 143 8.45 -9.86 2.62
C LEU A 143 9.31 -11.13 2.66
N VAL A 144 10.42 -11.15 1.92
CA VAL A 144 11.34 -12.29 1.87
C VAL A 144 11.98 -12.54 3.22
N ALA A 145 12.37 -11.49 3.95
CA ALA A 145 12.93 -11.61 5.29
C ALA A 145 11.93 -12.25 6.26
N HIS A 146 10.67 -11.79 6.24
CA HIS A 146 9.61 -12.36 7.07
C HIS A 146 9.33 -13.83 6.74
N ALA A 147 9.19 -14.15 5.44
CA ALA A 147 8.97 -15.53 5.00
C ALA A 147 10.15 -16.44 5.38
N SER A 148 11.39 -15.96 5.26
CA SER A 148 12.58 -16.71 5.63
C SER A 148 12.65 -16.99 7.13
N ALA A 149 12.25 -16.03 7.96
CA ALA A 149 12.15 -16.21 9.40
C ALA A 149 11.09 -17.26 9.76
N PHE A 150 9.92 -17.22 9.08
CA PHE A 150 8.88 -18.23 9.25
C PHE A 150 9.39 -19.64 8.92
N VAL A 151 10.07 -19.83 7.78
CA VAL A 151 10.63 -21.14 7.41
C VAL A 151 11.57 -21.69 8.49
N LYS A 152 12.43 -20.85 9.07
CA LYS A 152 13.36 -21.27 10.13
C LYS A 152 12.67 -21.69 11.43
N LEU A 153 11.51 -21.10 11.74
CA LEU A 153 10.77 -21.39 12.97
C LEU A 153 9.90 -22.64 12.86
N TYR A 154 9.38 -22.95 11.67
CA TYR A 154 8.32 -23.95 11.50
C TYR A 154 8.69 -25.11 10.57
N ARG A 155 9.87 -25.12 9.95
CA ARG A 155 10.32 -26.19 9.03
C ARG A 155 11.72 -26.74 9.35
N SER A 156 12.12 -26.72 10.62
CA SER A 156 13.34 -27.38 11.13
C SER A 156 13.17 -28.88 11.28
#